data_AF-A0A3N5NCX6-F1
#
_entry.id   AF-A0A3N5NCX6-F1
#
_cell.length_a   1.000
_cell.length_b   1.000
_cell.length_c   1.000
_cell.angle_alpha   90.00
_cell.angle_beta   90.00
_cell.angle_gamma   90.00
#
_symmetry.space_group_name_H-M   'P 1'
#
loop_
_entity.id
_entity.type
_entity.pdbx_description
1 polymer ?
#
loop_
_entity_poly.entity_id
_entity_poly.type
_entity_poly.pdbx_seq_one_letter_code
_entity_poly.pdbx_strand_id
1 'polypeptide(L)'
;MKCKIILIGCLFLAASCQRSEVVTYPAPEQEKESDDFEMFVNDKPVFIYQARVSKYPINQIWPGYQRPMDQTEIASFANFDFKGEVRIKIISNKEIKSLDIRPKEYNIKPSINGNILEFKISRPLQFVVEVNGYHHALHVFSNPIENFTMNTDDSRVHYFGPGIHEPGIINVKSEETVFIDG
;
A
#
# COMPACT_ATOMS: atom_id res chain seq x y z
N MET A 1 -39.29 39.49 -44.66
CA MET A 1 -37.90 39.17 -44.25
C MET A 1 -37.80 39.21 -42.74
N LYS A 2 -37.47 38.08 -42.10
CA LYS A 2 -36.74 37.98 -40.81
C LYS A 2 -36.54 36.48 -40.52
N CYS A 3 -35.40 35.96 -40.94
CA CYS A 3 -34.95 34.59 -40.67
C CYS A 3 -34.40 34.56 -39.24
N LYS A 4 -34.98 33.74 -38.35
CA LYS A 4 -34.45 33.52 -36.99
C LYS A 4 -33.50 32.33 -37.04
N ILE A 5 -32.20 32.60 -36.89
CA ILE A 5 -31.17 31.58 -36.69
C ILE A 5 -31.15 31.26 -35.19
N ILE A 6 -31.47 30.01 -34.85
CA ILE A 6 -31.33 29.48 -33.49
C ILE A 6 -29.94 28.83 -33.41
N LEU A 7 -29.04 29.46 -32.65
CA LEU A 7 -27.71 28.92 -32.38
C LEU A 7 -27.81 27.98 -31.17
N ILE A 8 -27.68 26.67 -31.40
CA ILE A 8 -27.60 25.68 -30.32
C ILE A 8 -26.14 25.64 -29.86
N GLY A 9 -25.86 26.24 -28.70
CA GLY A 9 -24.56 26.18 -28.05
C GLY A 9 -24.30 24.78 -27.49
N CYS A 10 -23.37 24.05 -28.10
CA CYS A 10 -22.91 22.75 -27.61
C CYS A 10 -21.99 23.00 -26.40
N LEU A 11 -22.50 22.73 -25.20
CA LEU A 11 -21.75 22.87 -23.95
C LEU A 11 -20.79 21.68 -23.81
N PHE A 12 -19.53 21.86 -24.18
CA PHE A 12 -18.48 20.87 -23.91
C PHE A 12 -18.21 20.83 -22.40
N LEU A 13 -18.74 19.81 -21.71
CA LEU A 13 -18.25 19.46 -20.38
C LEU A 13 -16.82 18.91 -20.53
N ALA A 14 -15.83 19.75 -20.26
CA ALA A 14 -14.47 19.30 -20.03
C ALA A 14 -14.45 18.47 -18.74
N ALA A 15 -14.38 17.14 -18.87
CA ALA A 15 -14.08 16.26 -17.74
C ALA A 15 -12.70 16.65 -17.20
N SER A 16 -12.64 17.17 -15.98
CA SER A 16 -11.36 17.42 -15.32
C SER A 16 -10.70 16.07 -15.02
N CYS A 17 -9.73 15.68 -15.84
CA CYS A 17 -8.86 14.57 -15.51
C CYS A 17 -7.94 15.07 -14.38
N GLN A 18 -8.30 14.78 -13.12
CA GLN A 18 -7.39 15.03 -12.02
C GLN A 18 -6.13 14.20 -12.26
N ARG A 19 -4.98 14.89 -12.35
CA ARG A 19 -3.68 14.24 -12.51
C ARG A 19 -3.41 13.41 -11.25
N SER A 20 -3.17 12.11 -11.43
CA SER A 20 -2.74 11.25 -10.34
C SER A 20 -1.23 11.33 -10.12
N GLU A 21 -0.84 11.19 -8.87
CA GLU A 21 0.53 11.22 -8.40
C GLU A 21 0.77 10.00 -7.54
N VAL A 22 1.94 9.37 -7.70
CA VAL A 22 2.32 8.14 -7.01
C VAL A 22 3.78 8.27 -6.57
N VAL A 23 4.00 8.12 -5.27
CA VAL A 23 5.29 8.05 -4.60
C VAL A 23 5.51 6.61 -4.15
N THR A 24 6.66 6.06 -4.55
CA THR A 24 7.10 4.71 -4.19
C THR A 24 8.48 4.82 -3.57
N TYR A 25 8.75 3.98 -2.59
CA TYR A 25 9.97 4.02 -1.81
C TYR A 25 10.94 2.93 -2.28
N PRO A 26 12.24 3.24 -2.46
CA PRO A 26 13.22 2.24 -2.83
C PRO A 26 13.42 1.25 -1.67
N ALA A 27 13.60 -0.02 -2.01
CA ALA A 27 13.93 -1.03 -1.02
C ALA A 27 15.32 -0.78 -0.42
N PRO A 28 15.50 -0.97 0.91
CA PRO A 28 16.82 -1.05 1.50
C PRO A 28 17.62 -2.22 0.89
N GLU A 29 18.93 -2.03 0.63
CA GLU A 29 19.75 -3.02 -0.10
C GLU A 29 19.77 -4.42 0.53
N GLN A 30 19.64 -4.53 1.86
CA GLN A 30 19.64 -5.83 2.54
C GLN A 30 18.25 -6.45 2.73
N GLU A 31 17.17 -5.78 2.33
CA GLU A 31 15.81 -6.32 2.44
C GLU A 31 15.47 -7.25 1.27
N LYS A 32 14.86 -8.40 1.59
CA LYS A 32 14.46 -9.38 0.59
C LYS A 32 13.03 -9.10 0.11
N GLU A 33 12.85 -8.99 -1.20
CA GLU A 33 11.52 -8.90 -1.82
C GLU A 33 10.69 -10.17 -1.57
N SER A 34 9.37 -10.02 -1.52
CA SER A 34 8.43 -11.14 -1.47
C SER A 34 8.53 -12.04 -2.69
N ASP A 35 8.50 -13.36 -2.46
CA ASP A 35 8.42 -14.36 -3.53
C ASP A 35 6.95 -14.67 -3.93
N ASP A 36 5.97 -14.08 -3.24
CA ASP A 36 4.54 -14.41 -3.41
C ASP A 36 3.83 -13.53 -4.47
N PHE A 37 4.25 -12.26 -4.63
CA PHE A 37 3.55 -11.28 -5.46
C PHE A 37 4.52 -10.30 -6.14
N GLU A 38 4.05 -9.69 -7.23
CA GLU A 38 4.57 -8.43 -7.77
C GLU A 38 3.44 -7.39 -7.78
N MET A 39 3.75 -6.11 -7.59
CA MET A 39 2.75 -5.04 -7.56
C MET A 39 3.20 -3.81 -8.32
N PHE A 40 2.26 -3.22 -9.06
CA PHE A 40 2.45 -1.99 -9.82
C PHE A 40 1.32 -1.01 -9.54
N VAL A 41 1.66 0.28 -9.42
CA VAL A 41 0.71 1.39 -9.30
C VAL A 41 0.96 2.37 -10.43
N ASN A 42 -0.01 2.52 -11.34
CA ASN A 42 0.18 3.26 -12.61
C ASN A 42 1.47 2.83 -13.34
N ASP A 43 1.68 1.52 -13.47
CA ASP A 43 2.84 0.90 -14.12
C ASP A 43 4.20 1.16 -13.43
N LYS A 44 4.23 1.85 -12.28
CA LYS A 44 5.42 1.94 -11.43
C LYS A 44 5.50 0.74 -10.50
N PRO A 45 6.65 0.03 -10.40
CA PRO A 45 6.81 -1.07 -9.46
C PRO A 45 6.74 -0.55 -8.02
N VAL A 46 6.12 -1.34 -7.14
CA VAL A 46 6.11 -1.13 -5.69
C VAL A 46 6.80 -2.32 -5.04
N PHE A 47 7.80 -2.05 -4.22
CA PHE A 47 8.51 -3.11 -3.50
C PHE A 47 7.59 -3.79 -2.50
N ILE A 48 7.63 -5.12 -2.46
CA ILE A 48 6.83 -5.93 -1.55
C ILE A 48 7.75 -6.55 -0.50
N TYR A 49 7.59 -6.09 0.74
CA TYR A 49 8.29 -6.57 1.91
C TYR A 49 7.70 -7.88 2.43
N GLN A 50 8.49 -8.57 3.25
CA GLN A 50 8.08 -9.78 3.96
C GLN A 50 7.94 -9.51 5.46
N ALA A 51 6.88 -10.04 6.08
CA ALA A 51 6.70 -10.00 7.53
C ALA A 51 6.35 -11.39 8.06
N ARG A 52 6.98 -11.81 9.16
CA ARG A 52 6.60 -13.04 9.85
C ARG A 52 5.38 -12.79 10.73
N VAL A 53 4.29 -13.50 10.46
CA VAL A 53 2.99 -13.34 11.13
C VAL A 53 2.54 -14.64 11.79
N SER A 54 1.46 -14.54 12.60
CA SER A 54 0.77 -15.71 13.14
C SER A 54 0.08 -16.47 12.02
N LYS A 55 0.29 -17.78 11.93
CA LYS A 55 -0.42 -18.64 10.98
C LYS A 55 -1.89 -18.86 11.38
N TYR A 56 -2.21 -18.72 12.66
CA TYR A 56 -3.53 -19.02 13.21
C TYR A 56 -4.20 -17.77 13.81
N PRO A 57 -5.54 -17.66 13.71
CA PRO A 57 -6.29 -16.48 14.13
C PRO A 57 -6.41 -16.32 15.65
N ILE A 58 -6.31 -17.41 16.41
CA ILE A 58 -6.41 -17.40 17.86
C ILE A 58 -5.01 -17.48 18.47
N ASN A 59 -4.73 -16.53 19.34
CA ASN A 59 -3.47 -16.42 20.04
C ASN A 59 -3.57 -17.17 21.39
N GLN A 60 -2.53 -17.92 21.77
CA GLN A 60 -2.37 -18.33 23.16
C GLN A 60 -2.15 -17.09 24.02
N ILE A 61 -3.07 -16.85 24.95
CA ILE A 61 -2.94 -15.79 25.96
C ILE A 61 -2.21 -16.42 27.15
N TRP A 62 -0.96 -16.01 27.36
CA TRP A 62 -0.15 -16.28 28.56
C TRP A 62 0.21 -17.79 28.80
N PRO A 63 1.47 -18.16 29.17
CA PRO A 63 2.57 -17.34 29.70
C PRO A 63 3.38 -16.59 28.64
N GLY A 64 2.93 -16.53 27.38
CA GLY A 64 3.53 -15.65 26.38
C GLY A 64 4.92 -16.10 25.94
N TYR A 65 5.11 -17.40 25.72
CA TYR A 65 6.32 -17.88 25.04
C TYR A 65 6.35 -17.38 23.60
N GLN A 66 7.56 -17.14 23.09
CA GLN A 66 7.75 -16.89 21.66
C GLN A 66 7.16 -18.05 20.88
N ARG A 67 6.39 -17.72 19.83
CA ARG A 67 5.70 -18.75 19.07
C ARG A 67 6.68 -19.74 18.47
N PRO A 68 6.39 -21.05 18.57
CA PRO A 68 7.02 -22.03 17.73
C PRO A 68 7.00 -21.60 16.27
N MET A 69 8.12 -21.76 15.57
CA MET A 69 8.28 -21.28 14.19
C MET A 69 7.27 -21.92 13.22
N ASP A 70 6.84 -23.15 13.49
CA ASP A 70 5.82 -23.88 12.74
C ASP A 70 4.39 -23.31 12.89
N GLN A 71 4.15 -22.45 13.88
CA GLN A 71 2.92 -21.68 14.08
C GLN A 71 3.00 -20.27 13.49
N THR A 72 4.07 -19.97 12.76
CA THR A 72 4.24 -18.71 12.05
C THR A 72 4.25 -18.95 10.55
N GLU A 73 3.98 -17.90 9.79
CA GLU A 73 4.15 -17.90 8.34
C GLU A 73 4.67 -16.54 7.87
N ILE A 74 5.08 -16.46 6.61
CA ILE A 74 5.43 -15.18 5.98
C ILE A 74 4.19 -14.63 5.30
N ALA A 75 3.88 -13.37 5.58
CA ALA A 75 2.95 -12.56 4.82
C ALA A 75 3.72 -11.49 4.05
N SER A 76 3.09 -10.97 3.01
CA SER A 76 3.65 -9.91 2.17
C SER A 76 3.03 -8.57 2.55
N PHE A 77 3.78 -7.49 2.44
CA PHE A 77 3.19 -6.15 2.52
C PHE A 77 3.83 -5.14 1.59
N ALA A 78 3.05 -4.18 1.11
CA ALA A 78 3.51 -3.12 0.23
C ALA A 78 3.03 -1.77 0.75
N ASN A 79 3.84 -0.73 0.65
CA ASN A 79 3.44 0.64 0.94
C ASN A 79 3.71 1.57 -0.25
N PHE A 80 2.82 2.54 -0.45
CA PHE A 80 3.00 3.61 -1.43
C PHE A 80 2.05 4.75 -1.10
N ASP A 81 2.39 5.94 -1.57
CA ASP A 81 1.58 7.12 -1.34
C ASP A 81 1.04 7.66 -2.65
N PHE A 82 -0.19 8.15 -2.63
CA PHE A 82 -0.80 8.65 -3.86
C PHE A 82 -1.87 9.71 -3.65
N LYS A 83 -2.16 10.40 -4.75
CA LYS A 83 -3.30 11.31 -4.90
C LYS A 83 -3.97 11.08 -6.24
N GLY A 84 -5.29 11.26 -6.30
CA GLY A 84 -6.10 11.04 -7.49
C GLY A 84 -6.48 9.57 -7.70
N GLU A 85 -6.93 9.22 -8.89
CA GLU A 85 -7.25 7.83 -9.24
C GLU A 85 -6.02 7.10 -9.77
N VAL A 86 -5.74 5.91 -9.20
CA VAL A 86 -4.61 5.06 -9.60
C VAL A 86 -5.09 3.67 -9.98
N ARG A 87 -4.40 3.06 -10.95
CA ARG A 87 -4.55 1.66 -11.33
C ARG A 87 -3.60 0.82 -10.49
N ILE A 88 -4.14 -0.18 -9.81
CA ILE A 88 -3.36 -1.20 -9.11
C ILE A 88 -3.36 -2.46 -9.96
N LYS A 89 -2.17 -3.01 -10.19
CA LYS A 89 -1.95 -4.31 -10.80
C LYS A 89 -1.15 -5.17 -9.83
N ILE A 90 -1.64 -6.37 -9.54
CA ILE A 90 -0.96 -7.34 -8.68
C ILE A 90 -0.82 -8.63 -9.49
N ILE A 91 0.37 -9.21 -9.49
CA ILE A 91 0.66 -10.49 -10.12
C ILE A 91 0.92 -11.48 -8.98
N SER A 92 0.13 -12.55 -8.93
CA SER A 92 0.32 -13.64 -7.97
C SER A 92 1.26 -14.68 -8.55
N ASN A 93 2.23 -15.15 -7.76
CA ASN A 93 3.06 -16.29 -8.15
C ASN A 93 2.27 -17.63 -8.10
N LYS A 94 1.14 -17.63 -7.38
CA LYS A 94 0.21 -18.78 -7.29
C LYS A 94 -0.92 -18.62 -8.30
N GLU A 95 -1.39 -19.74 -8.84
CA GLU A 95 -2.65 -19.79 -9.60
C GLU A 95 -3.82 -19.28 -8.74
N ILE A 96 -4.59 -18.33 -9.26
CA ILE A 96 -5.74 -17.76 -8.54
C ILE A 96 -6.96 -18.66 -8.73
N LYS A 97 -7.33 -19.41 -7.69
CA LYS A 97 -8.54 -20.25 -7.63
C LYS A 97 -9.67 -19.57 -6.86
N SER A 98 -9.31 -18.83 -5.82
CA SER A 98 -10.20 -17.92 -5.10
C SER A 98 -9.47 -16.64 -4.73
N LEU A 99 -10.24 -15.56 -4.59
CA LEU A 99 -9.72 -14.24 -4.27
C LEU A 99 -10.66 -13.52 -3.32
N ASP A 100 -10.10 -13.00 -2.23
CA ASP A 100 -10.78 -12.08 -1.33
C ASP A 100 -9.96 -10.80 -1.15
N ILE A 101 -10.62 -9.64 -1.31
CA ILE A 101 -10.08 -8.34 -0.87
C ILE A 101 -10.86 -7.89 0.38
N ARG A 102 -10.16 -7.46 1.43
CA ARG A 102 -10.74 -7.03 2.72
C ARG A 102 -10.25 -5.64 3.15
N PRO A 103 -11.07 -4.83 3.83
CA PRO A 103 -12.45 -5.11 4.23
C PRO A 103 -13.43 -5.07 3.04
N LYS A 104 -14.49 -5.88 3.11
CA LYS A 104 -15.49 -6.00 2.03
C LYS A 104 -16.27 -4.71 1.78
N GLU A 105 -16.36 -3.84 2.78
CA GLU A 105 -17.02 -2.53 2.69
C GLU A 105 -16.40 -1.62 1.63
N TYR A 106 -15.10 -1.77 1.32
CA TYR A 106 -14.46 -0.98 0.26
C TYR A 106 -14.95 -1.36 -1.14
N ASN A 107 -15.65 -2.49 -1.28
CA ASN A 107 -16.30 -2.92 -2.52
C ASN A 107 -15.36 -2.88 -3.74
N ILE A 108 -14.09 -3.21 -3.52
CA ILE A 108 -13.08 -3.32 -4.56
C ILE A 108 -13.40 -4.55 -5.41
N LYS A 109 -13.61 -4.34 -6.71
CA LYS A 109 -13.95 -5.39 -7.67
C LYS A 109 -12.83 -5.51 -8.71
N PRO A 110 -11.88 -6.43 -8.52
CA PRO A 110 -10.80 -6.63 -9.47
C PRO A 110 -11.25 -7.41 -10.70
N SER A 111 -10.69 -7.07 -11.86
CA SER A 111 -10.65 -7.96 -13.00
C SER A 111 -9.51 -8.95 -12.82
N ILE A 112 -9.76 -10.23 -13.12
CA ILE A 112 -8.78 -11.31 -13.02
C ILE A 112 -8.49 -11.84 -14.42
N ASN A 113 -7.21 -11.94 -14.78
CA ASN A 113 -6.76 -12.57 -16.02
C ASN A 113 -5.55 -13.48 -15.72
N GLY A 114 -5.79 -14.79 -15.66
CA GLY A 114 -4.80 -15.75 -15.17
C GLY A 114 -4.42 -15.41 -13.72
N ASN A 115 -3.15 -15.10 -13.49
CA ASN A 115 -2.62 -14.74 -12.17
C ASN A 115 -2.55 -13.23 -11.92
N ILE A 116 -3.13 -12.42 -12.80
CA ILE A 116 -3.08 -10.97 -12.73
C ILE A 116 -4.41 -10.45 -12.20
N LEU A 117 -4.33 -9.60 -11.18
CA LEU A 117 -5.44 -8.86 -10.60
C LEU A 117 -5.29 -7.38 -10.92
N GLU A 118 -6.33 -6.74 -11.43
CA GLU A 118 -6.32 -5.31 -11.72
C GLU A 118 -7.57 -4.61 -11.21
N PHE A 119 -7.41 -3.44 -10.61
CA PHE A 119 -8.51 -2.58 -10.19
C PHE A 119 -8.03 -1.13 -10.07
N LYS A 120 -8.96 -0.23 -9.75
CA LYS A 120 -8.65 1.18 -9.49
C LYS A 120 -9.10 1.57 -8.10
N ILE A 121 -8.34 2.47 -7.48
CA ILE A 121 -8.75 3.17 -6.25
C ILE A 121 -8.60 4.68 -6.45
N SER A 122 -9.50 5.45 -5.87
CA SER A 122 -9.55 6.91 -6.01
C SER A 122 -9.21 7.67 -4.72
N ARG A 123 -8.95 6.95 -3.64
CA ARG A 123 -8.53 7.49 -2.34
C ARG A 123 -7.64 6.48 -1.60
N PRO A 124 -6.74 6.95 -0.72
CA PRO A 124 -5.98 6.10 0.19
C PRO A 124 -6.85 5.11 0.96
N LEU A 125 -6.44 3.84 0.97
CA LEU A 125 -7.13 2.71 1.61
C LEU A 125 -6.11 1.70 2.17
N GLN A 126 -6.50 1.03 3.24
CA GLN A 126 -5.71 -0.02 3.90
C GLN A 126 -6.42 -1.36 3.70
N PHE A 127 -5.91 -2.25 2.86
CA PHE A 127 -6.62 -3.46 2.48
C PHE A 127 -5.72 -4.68 2.38
N VAL A 128 -6.32 -5.87 2.43
CA VAL A 128 -5.63 -7.16 2.34
C VAL A 128 -6.12 -7.92 1.13
N VAL A 129 -5.21 -8.53 0.38
CA VAL A 129 -5.45 -9.41 -0.76
C VAL A 129 -5.13 -10.84 -0.35
N GLU A 130 -6.16 -11.69 -0.35
CA GLU A 130 -6.13 -13.09 0.05
C GLU A 130 -6.31 -13.96 -1.21
N VAL A 131 -5.21 -14.56 -1.71
CA VAL A 131 -5.25 -15.50 -2.83
C VAL A 131 -5.30 -16.92 -2.27
N ASN A 132 -6.34 -17.67 -2.64
CA ASN A 132 -6.57 -19.06 -2.20
C ASN A 132 -6.72 -19.23 -0.68
N GLY A 133 -7.16 -18.19 0.03
CA GLY A 133 -7.32 -18.17 1.49
C GLY A 133 -6.47 -17.09 2.15
N TYR A 134 -6.49 -17.06 3.48
CA TYR A 134 -5.87 -16.00 4.28
C TYR A 134 -4.36 -16.18 4.53
N HIS A 135 -3.80 -17.35 4.21
CA HIS A 135 -2.38 -17.64 4.37
C HIS A 135 -1.55 -16.91 3.31
N HIS A 136 -0.36 -16.43 3.70
CA HIS A 136 0.53 -15.67 2.81
C HIS A 136 -0.14 -14.47 2.13
N ALA A 137 -1.04 -13.78 2.84
CA ALA A 137 -1.77 -12.64 2.30
C ALA A 137 -0.84 -11.46 1.97
N LEU A 138 -1.30 -10.60 1.05
CA LEU A 138 -0.67 -9.32 0.75
C LEU A 138 -1.42 -8.19 1.45
N HIS A 139 -0.75 -7.52 2.38
CA HIS A 139 -1.23 -6.31 3.05
C HIS A 139 -0.80 -5.08 2.25
N VAL A 140 -1.75 -4.23 1.86
CA VAL A 140 -1.48 -3.06 1.03
C VAL A 140 -1.78 -1.78 1.81
N PHE A 141 -0.72 -1.01 2.04
CA PHE A 141 -0.76 0.29 2.69
C PHE A 141 -0.69 1.41 1.66
N SER A 142 -1.85 1.87 1.19
CA SER A 142 -1.93 3.01 0.27
C SER A 142 -2.26 4.28 1.05
N ASN A 143 -1.31 5.21 1.17
CA ASN A 143 -1.41 6.38 2.03
C ASN A 143 -1.61 7.66 1.21
N PRO A 144 -2.13 8.74 1.84
CA PRO A 144 -2.03 10.07 1.23
C PRO A 144 -0.56 10.49 1.13
N ILE A 145 -0.23 11.26 0.10
CA ILE A 145 1.07 11.95 0.02
C ILE A 145 1.22 12.88 1.23
N GLU A 146 2.37 12.79 1.90
CA GLU A 146 2.68 13.64 3.05
C GLU A 146 2.50 15.12 2.71
N ASN A 147 1.90 15.85 3.65
CA ASN A 147 1.57 17.26 3.49
C ASN A 147 2.19 18.14 4.59
N PHE A 148 3.19 17.62 5.30
CA PHE A 148 3.97 18.35 6.28
C PHE A 148 5.44 18.32 5.92
N THR A 149 6.22 19.21 6.53
CA THR A 149 7.68 19.26 6.35
C THR A 149 8.33 19.15 7.71
N MET A 150 9.31 18.27 7.85
CA MET A 150 10.10 18.16 9.07
C MET A 150 11.43 18.89 8.91
N ASN A 151 11.81 19.69 9.92
CA ASN A 151 13.15 20.24 10.00
C ASN A 151 14.09 19.14 10.52
N THR A 152 14.65 18.36 9.62
CA THR A 152 15.57 17.26 9.94
C THR A 152 16.90 17.73 10.54
N ASP A 153 17.21 19.03 10.44
CA ASP A 153 18.37 19.66 11.08
C ASP A 153 18.09 20.13 12.52
N ASP A 154 16.84 20.06 13.02
CA ASP A 154 16.55 20.37 14.42
C ASP A 154 17.17 19.30 15.33
N SER A 155 18.02 19.74 16.26
CA SER A 155 18.64 18.89 17.29
C SER A 155 17.68 18.07 18.14
N ARG A 156 16.38 18.41 18.16
CA ARG A 156 15.31 17.67 18.85
C ARG A 156 14.64 16.62 17.97
N VAL A 157 15.02 16.49 16.70
CA VAL A 157 14.51 15.50 15.76
C VAL A 157 15.52 14.37 15.61
N HIS A 158 15.12 13.18 16.02
CA HIS A 158 15.80 11.92 15.73
C HIS A 158 15.36 11.47 14.35
N TYR A 159 16.12 11.85 13.32
CA TYR A 159 15.81 11.58 11.91
C TYR A 159 16.38 10.23 11.44
N PHE A 160 15.51 9.41 10.86
CA PHE A 160 15.85 8.15 10.19
C PHE A 160 15.39 8.24 8.73
N GLY A 161 16.31 8.63 7.84
CA GLY A 161 16.08 8.66 6.39
C GLY A 161 16.00 7.26 5.77
N PRO A 162 15.87 7.16 4.44
CA PRO A 162 15.80 5.88 3.74
C PRO A 162 16.99 4.97 4.05
N GLY A 163 16.71 3.73 4.46
CA GLY A 163 17.74 2.72 4.75
C GLY A 163 17.42 1.83 5.95
N ILE A 164 18.38 0.98 6.32
CA ILE A 164 18.28 0.12 7.51
C ILE A 164 18.95 0.82 8.70
N HIS A 165 18.22 0.94 9.80
CA HIS A 165 18.69 1.55 11.03
C HIS A 165 18.51 0.60 12.21
N GLU A 166 19.55 0.47 13.03
CA GLU A 166 19.53 -0.33 14.26
C GLU A 166 19.81 0.54 15.50
N PRO A 167 18.95 1.53 15.81
CA PRO A 167 19.24 2.51 16.87
C PRO A 167 19.15 1.93 18.30
N GLY A 168 18.65 0.70 18.46
CA GLY A 168 18.39 0.10 19.76
C GLY A 168 17.26 0.81 20.50
N ILE A 169 17.44 1.07 21.80
CA ILE A 169 16.45 1.77 22.62
C ILE A 169 16.67 3.29 22.51
N ILE A 170 15.69 3.99 21.96
CA ILE A 170 15.66 5.45 21.91
C ILE A 170 14.88 5.96 23.13
N ASN A 171 15.57 6.65 24.04
CA ASN A 171 14.95 7.30 25.20
C ASN A 171 14.53 8.73 24.82
N VAL A 172 13.37 8.86 24.15
CA VAL A 172 12.82 10.14 23.69
C VAL A 172 12.43 11.02 24.88
N LYS A 173 12.91 12.26 24.91
CA LYS A 173 12.59 13.25 25.95
C LYS A 173 11.39 14.11 25.57
N SER A 174 10.90 14.90 26.53
CA SER A 174 9.88 15.92 26.26
C SER A 174 10.32 16.83 25.12
N GLU A 175 9.40 17.10 24.20
CA GLU A 175 9.60 17.96 23.02
C GLU A 175 10.57 17.41 21.94
N GLU A 176 11.04 16.16 22.07
CA GLU A 176 11.77 15.48 21.00
C GLU A 176 10.80 14.76 20.05
N THR A 177 11.21 14.61 18.79
CA THR A 177 10.46 13.91 17.74
C THR A 177 11.30 12.79 17.17
N VAL A 178 10.72 11.60 16.97
CA VAL A 178 11.32 10.54 16.15
C VAL A 178 10.64 10.59 14.79
N PHE A 179 11.41 10.83 13.73
CA PHE A 179 10.89 10.90 12.36
C PHE A 179 11.51 9.77 11.54
N ILE A 180 10.65 8.88 11.02
CA ILE A 180 11.02 7.77 10.16
C ILE A 180 10.51 8.12 8.77
N ASP A 181 11.44 8.39 7.88
CA ASP A 181 11.17 8.73 6.49
C ASP A 181 10.86 7.47 5.68
N GLY A 182 10.22 7.66 4.52
CA GLY A 182 9.89 6.61 3.58
C GLY A 182 11.05 6.19 2.69
#